data_AF-A0A947P034-F1
#
_entry.id   AF-A0A947P034-F1
#
_cell.length_a   1.000
_cell.length_b   1.000
_cell.length_c   1.000
_cell.angle_alpha   90.00
_cell.angle_beta   90.00
_cell.angle_gamma   90.00
#
_symmetry.space_group_name_H-M   'P 1'
#
loop_
_entity.id
_entity.type
_entity.pdbx_description
1 polymer ?
#
loop_
_entity_poly.entity_id
_entity_poly.type
_entity_poly.pdbx_seq_one_letter_code
_entity_poly.pdbx_strand_id
1 'polypeptide(L)'
;MSWPVGQFTLALLVLAGTGLVDMSEVGATPSSRLPPLRLQLAPATPTGEVCDSHGPAAPPNPGKKGRGGKGGGRPVSESEHQPQPERTYYLSNLRRLAQVTALVRRPDGSLLEPTLQLGVDPKLSFATPMGDGPIHGANTVYVMEQGVEEGTLVVRIAQWITMHHNCGWGHEHKFDEHRTQPQPLSEIPLEIVANDLWDTNFHSKVTSGQALAIRVLHNGQPVEGARITVTTEQQWRKEVTTDDVGRATVQLIRDYYPSSWTDFNRTKRSSFLLTATFETNQPGTFQGVPYERATYVTTLPWHYSPAQADYSSRLAGLTISLVGLTLTGGGVFFYRERRKKPSARIVFDE
;
A
#
# COMPACT_ATOMS: atom_id res chain seq x y z
N MET A 1 5.18 55.29 -14.37
CA MET A 1 3.97 54.55 -13.98
C MET A 1 4.12 54.13 -12.53
N SER A 2 3.59 54.94 -11.62
CA SER A 2 3.69 54.82 -10.16
C SER A 2 2.39 54.25 -9.61
N TRP A 3 2.47 53.17 -8.85
CA TRP A 3 1.34 52.58 -8.14
C TRP A 3 1.19 53.21 -6.75
N PRO A 4 -0.04 53.49 -6.26
CA PRO A 4 -0.23 54.04 -4.93
C PRO A 4 -0.24 52.93 -3.87
N VAL A 5 0.44 53.22 -2.76
CA VAL A 5 0.45 52.42 -1.53
C VAL A 5 -0.83 52.76 -0.75
N GLY A 6 -1.74 51.79 -0.62
CA GLY A 6 -2.92 51.91 0.23
C GLY A 6 -2.60 51.57 1.69
N GLN A 7 -2.82 52.52 2.59
CA GLN A 7 -2.79 52.31 4.04
C GLN A 7 -4.05 51.57 4.48
N PHE A 8 -3.90 50.43 5.15
CA PHE A 8 -5.00 49.76 5.86
C PHE A 8 -4.96 50.18 7.33
N THR A 9 -6.01 50.89 7.78
CA THR A 9 -6.24 51.22 9.18
C THR A 9 -7.04 50.09 9.82
N LEU A 10 -6.45 49.39 10.80
CA LEU A 10 -7.14 48.38 11.60
C LEU A 10 -7.91 49.11 12.73
N ALA A 11 -9.25 49.05 12.69
CA ALA A 11 -10.08 49.48 13.80
C ALA A 11 -10.32 48.28 14.73
N LEU A 12 -9.76 48.34 15.94
CA LEU A 12 -9.98 47.37 17.01
C LEU A 12 -11.23 47.79 17.80
N LEU A 13 -12.35 47.09 17.58
CA LEU A 13 -13.57 47.27 18.37
C LEU A 13 -13.57 46.26 19.53
N VAL A 14 -13.37 46.75 20.74
CA VAL A 14 -13.49 45.97 21.98
C VAL A 14 -14.93 46.10 22.49
N LEU A 15 -15.71 45.03 22.39
CA LEU A 15 -17.01 44.90 23.05
C LEU A 15 -16.88 43.96 24.24
N ALA A 16 -16.91 44.53 25.44
CA ALA A 16 -17.05 43.79 26.69
C ALA A 16 -18.54 43.49 26.92
N GLY A 17 -18.92 42.22 26.74
CA GLY A 17 -20.23 41.69 27.08
C GLY A 17 -20.10 40.62 28.15
N THR A 18 -20.43 40.96 29.39
CA THR A 18 -20.58 40.00 30.50
C THR A 18 -21.93 39.32 30.38
N GLY A 19 -21.97 38.18 29.69
CA GLY A 19 -23.10 37.25 29.72
C GLY A 19 -22.79 36.08 30.65
N LEU A 20 -23.61 35.89 31.68
CA LEU A 20 -23.67 34.64 32.43
C LEU A 20 -24.04 33.52 31.44
N VAL A 21 -23.11 32.59 31.21
CA VAL A 21 -23.36 31.38 30.43
C VAL A 21 -23.91 30.33 31.39
N ASP A 22 -25.17 29.99 31.18
CA ASP A 22 -25.82 28.82 31.76
C ASP A 22 -25.05 27.56 31.31
N MET A 23 -24.45 26.84 32.27
CA MET A 23 -23.63 25.65 32.00
C MET A 23 -24.45 24.35 31.96
N SER A 24 -25.77 24.45 31.78
CA SER A 24 -26.67 23.29 31.80
C SER A 24 -27.01 22.72 30.42
N GLU A 25 -26.10 22.74 29.45
CA GLU A 25 -26.24 21.90 28.24
C GLU A 25 -24.91 21.73 27.51
N VAL A 26 -23.93 21.08 28.16
CA VAL A 26 -22.87 20.40 27.40
C VAL A 26 -23.50 19.13 26.84
N GLY A 27 -24.28 19.29 25.77
CA GLY A 27 -24.66 18.19 24.89
C GLY A 27 -23.38 17.60 24.33
N ALA A 28 -22.83 16.61 25.02
CA ALA A 28 -21.76 15.78 24.51
C ALA A 28 -22.27 15.20 23.21
N THR A 29 -21.85 15.77 22.09
CA THR A 29 -22.14 15.21 20.77
C THR A 29 -21.49 13.84 20.80
N PRO A 30 -22.23 12.71 20.79
CA PRO A 30 -21.62 11.41 20.74
C PRO A 30 -21.14 11.20 19.30
N SER A 31 -20.13 11.95 18.88
CA SER A 31 -19.31 11.58 17.73
C SER A 31 -18.32 10.51 18.19
N SER A 32 -18.81 9.44 18.83
CA SER A 32 -18.02 8.24 19.06
C SER A 32 -17.95 7.44 17.77
N ARG A 33 -17.56 8.09 16.66
CA ARG A 33 -17.14 7.37 15.46
C ARG A 33 -15.85 6.68 15.82
N LEU A 34 -15.97 5.45 16.30
CA LEU A 34 -14.81 4.61 16.57
C LEU A 34 -13.92 4.58 15.32
N PRO A 35 -12.59 4.52 15.50
CA PRO A 35 -11.68 4.50 14.37
C PRO A 35 -12.03 3.31 13.45
N PRO A 36 -11.77 3.41 12.14
CA PRO A 36 -11.97 2.29 11.23
C PRO A 36 -11.25 1.03 11.74
N LEU A 37 -11.88 -0.14 11.57
CA LEU A 37 -11.24 -1.42 11.88
C LEU A 37 -10.05 -1.62 10.94
N ARG A 38 -8.91 -2.09 11.45
CA ARG A 38 -7.68 -2.32 10.70
C ARG A 38 -7.06 -3.66 11.06
N LEU A 39 -6.42 -4.26 10.07
CA LEU A 39 -5.51 -5.40 10.24
C LEU A 39 -4.07 -4.91 10.16
N GLN A 40 -3.21 -5.47 10.99
CA GLN A 40 -1.77 -5.28 10.95
C GLN A 40 -1.11 -6.67 10.90
N LEU A 41 -0.32 -6.93 9.86
CA LEU A 41 0.43 -8.18 9.75
C LEU A 41 1.38 -8.35 10.95
N ALA A 42 1.35 -9.51 11.58
CA ALA A 42 2.30 -9.86 12.63
C ALA A 42 3.72 -9.96 12.04
N PRO A 43 4.77 -9.58 12.78
CA PRO A 43 6.13 -9.83 12.34
C PRO A 43 6.31 -11.34 12.10
N ALA A 44 7.14 -11.69 11.12
CA ALA A 44 7.51 -13.07 10.89
C ALA A 44 8.02 -13.67 12.21
N THR A 45 7.35 -14.70 12.72
CA THR A 45 7.91 -15.51 13.80
C THR A 45 9.24 -16.03 13.25
N PRO A 46 10.38 -15.73 13.90
CA PRO A 46 11.63 -16.33 13.49
C PRO A 46 11.39 -17.83 13.55
N THR A 47 11.49 -18.50 12.40
CA THR A 47 11.49 -19.96 12.36
C THR A 47 12.67 -20.35 13.23
N GLY A 48 12.40 -20.69 14.49
CA GLY A 48 13.41 -21.19 15.41
C GLY A 48 14.16 -22.29 14.66
N GLU A 49 15.50 -22.22 14.70
CA GLU A 49 16.44 -23.13 14.03
C GLU A 49 15.71 -24.36 13.52
N VAL A 50 15.35 -24.34 12.22
CA VAL A 50 14.90 -25.55 11.56
C VAL A 50 16.06 -26.49 11.79
N CYS A 51 15.89 -27.46 12.71
CA CYS A 51 16.86 -28.52 12.93
C CYS A 51 17.21 -29.03 11.55
N ASP A 52 18.44 -28.80 11.12
CA ASP A 52 19.00 -29.36 9.90
C ASP A 52 18.90 -30.88 10.03
N SER A 53 17.76 -31.44 9.66
CA SER A 53 17.63 -32.86 9.36
C SER A 53 18.39 -33.04 8.06
N HIS A 54 19.71 -33.17 8.21
CA HIS A 54 20.65 -33.49 7.15
C HIS A 54 20.15 -34.73 6.39
N GLY A 55 19.51 -34.51 5.24
CA GLY A 55 19.75 -35.39 4.11
C GLY A 55 21.26 -35.37 3.80
N PRO A 56 21.85 -36.47 3.31
CA PRO A 56 23.29 -36.59 3.13
C PRO A 56 23.82 -35.42 2.29
N ALA A 57 24.68 -34.62 2.92
CA ALA A 57 25.24 -33.42 2.34
C ALA A 57 25.96 -33.74 1.01
N ALA A 58 25.60 -33.01 -0.04
CA ALA A 58 26.43 -32.96 -1.23
C ALA A 58 27.84 -32.50 -0.82
N PRO A 59 28.92 -33.12 -1.34
CA PRO A 59 30.27 -32.81 -0.92
C PRO A 59 30.58 -31.31 -1.13
N PRO A 60 31.26 -30.68 -0.16
CA PRO A 60 31.52 -29.25 -0.17
C PRO A 60 32.33 -28.88 -1.41
N ASN A 61 31.84 -27.88 -2.15
CA ASN A 61 32.53 -27.35 -3.32
C ASN A 61 33.72 -26.49 -2.85
N PRO A 62 34.99 -26.89 -3.06
CA PRO A 62 36.15 -26.31 -2.39
C PRO A 62 36.57 -24.90 -2.88
N GLY A 63 35.70 -24.17 -3.59
CA GLY A 63 36.06 -22.93 -4.28
C GLY A 63 35.51 -21.61 -3.71
N LYS A 64 34.55 -21.59 -2.77
CA LYS A 64 33.89 -20.34 -2.34
C LYS A 64 34.33 -19.89 -0.95
N LYS A 65 35.27 -18.94 -0.90
CA LYS A 65 35.61 -18.17 0.31
C LYS A 65 34.37 -17.40 0.78
N GLY A 66 33.86 -17.76 1.96
CA GLY A 66 32.67 -17.18 2.58
C GLY A 66 32.88 -15.71 2.94
N ARG A 67 32.01 -14.83 2.44
CA ARG A 67 31.84 -13.46 2.96
C ARG A 67 30.92 -13.53 4.17
N GLY A 68 31.47 -13.32 5.36
CA GLY A 68 30.69 -13.15 6.59
C GLY A 68 29.88 -11.86 6.54
N GLY A 69 28.58 -11.97 6.27
CA GLY A 69 27.64 -10.87 6.34
C GLY A 69 27.04 -10.76 7.73
N LYS A 70 27.43 -9.73 8.50
CA LYS A 70 26.68 -9.27 9.69
C LYS A 70 25.32 -8.72 9.21
N GLY A 71 24.33 -9.59 9.08
CA GLY A 71 22.95 -9.21 8.78
C GLY A 71 22.25 -8.73 10.04
N GLY A 72 22.25 -7.43 10.28
CA GLY A 72 21.27 -6.82 11.19
C GLY A 72 19.89 -7.08 10.61
N GLY A 73 19.11 -7.95 11.26
CA GLY A 73 17.78 -8.37 10.82
C GLY A 73 16.85 -7.16 10.79
N ARG A 74 16.72 -6.53 9.63
CA ARG A 74 15.63 -5.60 9.38
C ARG A 74 14.33 -6.39 9.55
N PRO A 75 13.29 -5.82 10.19
CA PRO A 75 11.98 -6.44 10.23
C PRO A 75 11.59 -6.75 8.79
N VAL A 76 11.40 -8.04 8.51
CA VAL A 76 11.08 -8.54 7.18
C VAL A 76 9.64 -8.10 6.91
N SER A 77 9.49 -6.92 6.31
CA SER A 77 8.26 -6.55 5.63
C SER A 77 7.91 -7.69 4.69
N GLU A 78 6.67 -8.17 4.74
CA GLU A 78 6.06 -9.21 3.89
C GLU A 78 6.97 -9.57 2.71
N SER A 79 7.85 -10.56 2.91
CA SER A 79 8.67 -11.02 1.80
C SER A 79 7.70 -11.76 0.88
N GLU A 80 7.29 -11.09 -0.19
CA GLU A 80 6.48 -11.66 -1.29
C GLU A 80 7.13 -12.94 -1.87
N HIS A 81 8.40 -13.18 -1.54
CA HIS A 81 9.20 -14.30 -1.99
C HIS A 81 9.36 -15.43 -0.97
N GLN A 82 8.91 -15.23 0.28
CA GLN A 82 9.01 -16.25 1.33
C GLN A 82 7.62 -16.53 1.90
N PRO A 83 6.96 -17.58 1.40
CA PRO A 83 5.71 -18.00 1.98
C PRO A 83 5.95 -18.42 3.42
N GLN A 84 5.02 -18.04 4.28
CA GLN A 84 4.98 -18.51 5.65
C GLN A 84 3.99 -19.67 5.73
N PRO A 85 4.21 -20.69 6.57
CA PRO A 85 3.26 -21.79 6.74
C PRO A 85 1.97 -21.34 7.44
N GLU A 86 2.02 -20.25 8.20
CA GLU A 86 0.90 -19.63 8.87
C GLU A 86 1.04 -18.10 8.78
N ARG A 87 -0.07 -17.42 8.52
CA ARG A 87 -0.15 -15.96 8.56
C ARG A 87 -0.92 -15.54 9.79
N THR A 88 -0.42 -14.52 10.50
CA THR A 88 -1.09 -13.94 11.67
C THR A 88 -1.26 -12.44 11.47
N TYR A 89 -2.43 -11.90 11.84
CA TYR A 89 -2.75 -10.49 11.80
C TYR A 89 -3.30 -10.04 13.15
N TYR A 90 -2.85 -8.89 13.61
CA TYR A 90 -3.40 -8.20 14.76
C TYR A 90 -4.53 -7.27 14.32
N LEU A 91 -5.56 -7.19 15.16
CA LEU A 91 -6.73 -6.37 14.97
C LEU A 91 -6.61 -5.09 15.79
N SER A 92 -7.04 -3.97 15.21
CA SER A 92 -7.23 -2.73 15.97
C SER A 92 -8.45 -2.83 16.90
N ASN A 93 -8.73 -1.75 17.63
CA ASN A 93 -9.85 -1.59 18.57
C ASN A 93 -11.18 -2.19 18.09
N LEU A 94 -11.59 -3.29 18.73
CA LEU A 94 -12.91 -3.90 18.57
C LEU A 94 -13.91 -3.23 19.51
N ARG A 95 -15.17 -3.16 19.08
CA ARG A 95 -16.30 -2.75 19.88
C ARG A 95 -16.65 -3.81 20.91
N ARG A 96 -16.98 -3.35 22.11
CA ARG A 96 -17.57 -4.23 23.12
C ARG A 96 -18.93 -4.69 22.60
N LEU A 97 -19.22 -5.99 22.72
CA LEU A 97 -20.48 -6.63 22.32
C LEU A 97 -20.77 -6.68 20.82
N ALA A 98 -19.86 -6.23 19.95
CA ALA A 98 -20.07 -6.39 18.53
C ALA A 98 -19.91 -7.86 18.11
N GLN A 99 -20.69 -8.26 17.11
CA GLN A 99 -20.48 -9.55 16.47
C GLN A 99 -19.25 -9.45 15.57
N VAL A 100 -18.24 -10.26 15.84
CA VAL A 100 -17.02 -10.32 15.03
C VAL A 100 -16.99 -11.64 14.29
N THR A 101 -16.82 -11.59 12.98
CA THR A 101 -16.60 -12.76 12.13
C THR A 101 -15.36 -12.53 11.27
N ALA A 102 -14.76 -13.62 10.79
CA ALA A 102 -13.59 -13.55 9.96
C ALA A 102 -13.65 -14.61 8.86
N LEU A 103 -13.05 -14.28 7.71
CA LEU A 103 -13.07 -15.14 6.54
C LEU A 103 -11.78 -14.93 5.74
N VAL A 104 -11.26 -16.00 5.17
CA VAL A 104 -10.14 -15.95 4.22
C VAL A 104 -10.59 -16.56 2.91
N ARG A 105 -10.44 -15.81 1.83
CA ARG A 105 -10.64 -16.29 0.46
C ARG A 105 -9.28 -16.63 -0.14
N ARG A 106 -9.10 -17.90 -0.49
CA ARG A 106 -7.86 -18.42 -1.08
C ARG A 106 -7.79 -18.12 -2.58
N PRO A 107 -6.60 -18.24 -3.22
CA PRO A 107 -6.43 -17.98 -4.64
C PRO A 107 -7.27 -18.88 -5.55
N ASP A 108 -7.59 -20.09 -5.10
CA ASP A 108 -8.48 -21.04 -5.79
C ASP A 108 -9.97 -20.70 -5.65
N GLY A 109 -10.30 -19.60 -4.96
CA GLY A 109 -11.67 -19.16 -4.67
C GLY A 109 -12.31 -19.86 -3.48
N SER A 110 -11.65 -20.87 -2.88
CA SER A 110 -12.19 -21.55 -1.69
C SER A 110 -12.17 -20.63 -0.47
N LEU A 111 -13.13 -20.84 0.42
CA LEU A 111 -13.25 -20.11 1.68
C LEU A 111 -12.65 -20.93 2.81
N LEU A 112 -11.99 -20.23 3.73
CA LEU A 112 -11.39 -20.77 4.93
C LEU A 112 -11.80 -19.90 6.12
N GLU A 113 -12.32 -20.54 7.16
CA GLU A 113 -12.53 -19.88 8.45
C GLU A 113 -11.19 -19.84 9.20
N PRO A 114 -10.66 -18.64 9.49
CA PRO A 114 -9.40 -18.52 10.21
C PRO A 114 -9.61 -18.69 11.72
N THR A 115 -8.53 -18.99 12.44
CA THR A 115 -8.53 -18.98 13.91
C THR A 115 -8.60 -17.54 14.39
N LEU A 116 -9.75 -17.16 14.94
CA LEU A 116 -9.98 -15.84 15.51
C LEU A 116 -9.84 -15.89 17.04
N GLN A 117 -8.90 -15.13 17.59
CA GLN A 117 -8.71 -14.98 19.03
C GLN A 117 -9.13 -13.56 19.43
N LEU A 118 -10.22 -13.47 20.20
CA LEU A 118 -10.72 -12.21 20.74
C LEU A 118 -10.24 -12.09 22.20
N GLY A 119 -9.81 -10.90 22.62
CA GLY A 119 -9.30 -10.68 23.98
C GLY A 119 -8.23 -9.60 24.06
N VAL A 120 -7.28 -9.79 24.97
CA VAL A 120 -6.04 -8.98 25.03
C VAL A 120 -5.20 -9.38 23.82
N ASP A 121 -4.88 -8.42 22.95
CA ASP A 121 -4.23 -8.60 21.64
C ASP A 121 -5.06 -9.43 20.64
N PRO A 122 -6.23 -8.91 20.21
CA PRO A 122 -7.08 -9.63 19.28
C PRO A 122 -6.33 -9.90 17.97
N LYS A 123 -6.38 -11.15 17.53
CA LYS A 123 -5.64 -11.60 16.35
C LYS A 123 -6.38 -12.67 15.58
N LEU A 124 -5.98 -12.81 14.33
CA LEU A 124 -6.47 -13.79 13.38
C LEU A 124 -5.29 -14.55 12.81
N SER A 125 -5.38 -15.88 12.72
CA SER A 125 -4.38 -16.68 12.00
C SER A 125 -4.98 -17.74 11.10
N PHE A 126 -4.27 -18.07 10.03
CA PHE A 126 -4.66 -19.16 9.12
C PHE A 126 -3.45 -19.81 8.48
N ALA A 127 -3.59 -21.10 8.15
CA ALA A 127 -2.56 -21.87 7.50
C ALA A 127 -2.44 -21.51 6.01
N THR A 128 -1.21 -21.33 5.57
CA THR A 128 -0.80 -21.11 4.19
C THR A 128 0.25 -22.16 3.84
N PRO A 129 -0.16 -23.39 3.50
CA PRO A 129 0.76 -24.53 3.37
C PRO A 129 1.90 -24.26 2.38
N MET A 130 3.05 -24.89 2.61
CA MET A 130 4.23 -24.77 1.75
C MET A 130 4.16 -25.81 0.62
N GLY A 131 4.49 -25.41 -0.62
CA GLY A 131 4.66 -26.32 -1.77
C GLY A 131 3.93 -25.87 -3.04
N ASP A 132 4.15 -26.59 -4.14
CA ASP A 132 3.66 -26.32 -5.51
C ASP A 132 2.13 -26.54 -5.68
N GLY A 133 1.36 -26.47 -4.60
CA GLY A 133 -0.09 -26.62 -4.65
C GLY A 133 -0.78 -25.46 -5.41
N PRO A 134 -2.10 -25.59 -5.68
CA PRO A 134 -2.93 -24.55 -6.34
C PRO A 134 -3.10 -23.24 -5.54
N ILE A 135 -2.24 -23.01 -4.55
CA ILE A 135 -2.27 -21.94 -3.57
C ILE A 135 -1.42 -20.72 -3.97
N HIS A 136 -0.82 -20.72 -5.16
CA HIS A 136 -0.16 -19.54 -5.71
C HIS A 136 -1.16 -18.43 -5.98
N GLY A 137 -0.98 -17.28 -5.32
CA GLY A 137 -1.76 -16.09 -5.62
C GLY A 137 -2.18 -15.31 -4.38
N ALA A 138 -3.11 -14.39 -4.61
CA ALA A 138 -3.63 -13.49 -3.59
C ALA A 138 -4.63 -14.20 -2.67
N ASN A 139 -4.36 -14.21 -1.37
CA ASN A 139 -5.35 -14.49 -0.34
C ASN A 139 -5.97 -13.16 0.09
N THR A 140 -7.30 -13.11 0.20
CA THR A 140 -7.98 -11.95 0.78
C THR A 140 -8.53 -12.32 2.15
N VAL A 141 -8.14 -11.56 3.16
CA VAL A 141 -8.52 -11.74 4.56
C VAL A 141 -9.55 -10.67 4.89
N TYR A 142 -10.63 -11.08 5.54
CA TYR A 142 -11.69 -10.22 6.00
C TYR A 142 -11.88 -10.42 7.50
N VAL A 143 -11.96 -9.32 8.24
CA VAL A 143 -12.54 -9.31 9.58
C VAL A 143 -13.68 -8.31 9.60
N MET A 144 -14.86 -8.80 9.94
CA MET A 144 -16.09 -8.03 9.93
C MET A 144 -16.58 -7.88 11.36
N GLU A 145 -16.99 -6.66 11.68
CA GLU A 145 -17.57 -6.33 12.96
C GLU A 145 -18.90 -5.61 12.75
N GLN A 146 -19.96 -6.11 13.38
CA GLN A 146 -21.32 -5.63 13.22
C GLN A 146 -21.98 -5.34 14.57
N GLY A 147 -22.79 -4.28 14.62
CA GLY A 147 -23.56 -3.90 15.81
C GLY A 147 -24.46 -2.70 15.53
N VAL A 148 -25.54 -2.56 16.30
CA VAL A 148 -26.49 -1.43 16.18
C VAL A 148 -26.16 -0.35 17.21
N GLU A 149 -26.03 0.89 16.76
CA GLU A 149 -25.77 2.07 17.58
C GLU A 149 -26.72 3.18 17.16
N GLU A 150 -27.50 3.73 18.11
CA GLU A 150 -28.39 4.87 17.86
C GLU A 150 -29.32 4.66 16.64
N GLY A 151 -29.90 3.46 16.53
CA GLY A 151 -30.77 3.08 15.40
C GLY A 151 -30.04 2.90 14.07
N THR A 152 -28.71 2.82 14.06
CA THR A 152 -27.88 2.59 12.87
C THR A 152 -27.12 1.27 12.97
N LEU A 153 -27.28 0.37 12.00
CA LEU A 153 -26.42 -0.79 11.85
C LEU A 153 -25.04 -0.34 11.37
N VAL A 154 -24.02 -0.47 12.20
CA VAL A 154 -22.65 -0.13 11.84
C VAL A 154 -21.90 -1.42 11.52
N VAL A 155 -21.41 -1.52 10.28
CA VAL A 155 -20.62 -2.63 9.76
C VAL A 155 -19.22 -2.12 9.45
N ARG A 156 -18.21 -2.58 10.20
CA ARG A 156 -16.80 -2.26 9.99
C ARG A 156 -16.07 -3.49 9.46
N ILE A 157 -15.31 -3.34 8.39
CA ILE A 157 -14.62 -4.41 7.70
C ILE A 157 -13.15 -4.02 7.59
N ALA A 158 -12.26 -4.86 8.09
CA ALA A 158 -10.85 -4.78 7.78
C ALA A 158 -10.51 -5.83 6.75
N GLN A 159 -10.08 -5.38 5.58
CA GLN A 159 -9.63 -6.20 4.48
C GLN A 159 -8.10 -6.18 4.44
N TRP A 160 -7.49 -7.31 4.16
CA TRP A 160 -6.07 -7.42 3.86
C TRP A 160 -5.89 -8.33 2.65
N ILE A 161 -4.95 -8.03 1.78
CA ILE A 161 -4.60 -8.94 0.69
C ILE A 161 -3.13 -9.32 0.83
N THR A 162 -2.85 -10.62 0.86
CA THR A 162 -1.49 -11.15 0.98
C THR A 162 -1.18 -12.06 -0.18
N MET A 163 0.01 -11.90 -0.75
CA MET A 163 0.48 -12.73 -1.85
C MET A 163 1.18 -13.98 -1.30
N HIS A 164 0.71 -15.16 -1.70
CA HIS A 164 1.36 -16.44 -1.39
C HIS A 164 2.14 -16.91 -2.62
N HIS A 165 3.44 -16.66 -2.62
CA HIS A 165 4.34 -17.05 -3.70
C HIS A 165 5.76 -17.34 -3.17
N ASN A 166 6.46 -18.24 -3.86
CA ASN A 166 7.89 -18.48 -3.74
C ASN A 166 8.47 -18.56 -5.14
N CYS A 167 9.55 -17.82 -5.42
CA CYS A 167 10.20 -17.89 -6.73
C CYS A 167 10.82 -19.26 -7.02
N GLY A 168 11.09 -20.06 -5.98
CA GLY A 168 11.59 -21.44 -6.10
C GLY A 168 10.53 -22.47 -6.52
N TRP A 169 9.23 -22.17 -6.38
CA TRP A 169 8.12 -23.04 -6.80
C TRP A 169 7.83 -22.95 -8.32
N GLY A 170 8.67 -22.22 -9.05
CA GLY A 170 8.49 -22.01 -10.48
C GLY A 170 7.46 -20.93 -10.81
N HIS A 171 7.24 -20.77 -12.11
CA HIS A 171 6.43 -19.69 -12.69
C HIS A 171 5.35 -20.21 -13.63
N GLU A 172 4.93 -21.47 -13.49
CA GLU A 172 3.93 -22.07 -14.40
C GLU A 172 2.63 -21.26 -14.45
N HIS A 173 2.30 -20.56 -13.36
CA HIS A 173 1.12 -19.72 -13.24
C HIS A 173 1.39 -18.21 -13.24
N LYS A 174 2.60 -17.75 -13.64
CA LYS A 174 2.95 -16.31 -13.64
C LYS A 174 2.10 -15.43 -14.57
N PHE A 175 1.37 -16.05 -15.48
CA PHE A 175 0.51 -15.34 -16.44
C PHE A 175 -0.98 -15.53 -16.16
N ASP A 176 -1.35 -16.20 -15.06
CA ASP A 176 -2.73 -16.33 -14.65
C ASP A 176 -3.16 -15.09 -13.86
N GLU A 177 -3.71 -14.11 -14.57
CA GLU A 177 -4.20 -12.86 -13.99
C GLU A 177 -5.27 -13.10 -12.91
N HIS A 178 -6.02 -14.20 -12.99
CA HIS A 178 -7.02 -14.54 -11.97
C HIS A 178 -6.41 -14.89 -10.60
N ARG A 179 -5.10 -15.19 -10.55
CA ARG A 179 -4.37 -15.48 -9.32
C ARG A 179 -3.65 -14.26 -8.75
N THR A 180 -3.34 -13.28 -9.58
CA THR A 180 -2.76 -12.00 -9.14
C THR A 180 -3.84 -10.98 -8.78
N GLN A 181 -5.08 -11.16 -9.25
CA GLN A 181 -6.19 -10.30 -8.89
C GLN A 181 -6.96 -10.85 -7.68
N PRO A 182 -7.22 -10.01 -6.65
CA PRO A 182 -8.19 -10.35 -5.61
C PRO A 182 -9.54 -10.54 -6.28
N GLN A 183 -10.18 -11.69 -6.07
CA GLN A 183 -11.51 -11.92 -6.63
C GLN A 183 -12.57 -11.66 -5.54
N PRO A 184 -13.68 -11.00 -5.94
CA PRO A 184 -14.65 -10.48 -5.00
C PRO A 184 -15.47 -11.57 -4.30
N LEU A 185 -16.09 -11.21 -3.19
CA LEU A 185 -16.89 -12.13 -2.39
C LEU A 185 -18.24 -11.50 -1.98
N SER A 186 -19.33 -12.12 -2.43
CA SER A 186 -20.70 -11.62 -2.19
C SER A 186 -21.12 -11.60 -0.72
N GLU A 187 -20.48 -12.43 0.10
CA GLU A 187 -20.71 -12.59 1.53
C GLU A 187 -20.16 -11.41 2.34
N ILE A 188 -19.31 -10.57 1.73
CA ILE A 188 -18.75 -9.39 2.35
C ILE A 188 -19.68 -8.19 2.08
N PRO A 189 -20.23 -7.54 3.14
CA PRO A 189 -21.20 -6.46 2.95
C PRO A 189 -20.67 -5.28 2.16
N LEU A 190 -19.40 -4.90 2.36
CA LEU A 190 -18.72 -3.85 1.61
C LEU A 190 -17.25 -4.22 1.37
N GLU A 191 -16.85 -4.28 0.11
CA GLU A 191 -15.52 -4.75 -0.31
C GLU A 191 -14.80 -3.69 -1.16
N ILE A 192 -13.48 -3.55 -0.97
CA ILE A 192 -12.60 -2.78 -1.86
C ILE A 192 -11.87 -3.76 -2.76
N VAL A 193 -12.09 -3.68 -4.07
CA VAL A 193 -11.31 -4.40 -5.06
C VAL A 193 -10.35 -3.41 -5.72
N ALA A 194 -9.06 -3.54 -5.42
CA ALA A 194 -8.00 -2.77 -6.06
C ALA A 194 -7.30 -3.64 -7.10
N ASN A 195 -7.26 -3.15 -8.35
CA ASN A 195 -6.60 -3.83 -9.44
C ASN A 195 -5.13 -3.42 -9.53
N ASP A 196 -4.34 -4.15 -10.31
CA ASP A 196 -2.98 -3.77 -10.67
C ASP A 196 -2.04 -3.59 -9.45
N LEU A 197 -2.25 -4.37 -8.39
CA LEU A 197 -1.41 -4.36 -7.21
C LEU A 197 -0.08 -5.11 -7.43
N TRP A 198 -0.09 -6.17 -8.23
CA TRP A 198 1.09 -6.99 -8.56
C TRP A 198 1.39 -7.03 -10.05
N ASP A 199 2.65 -7.31 -10.37
CA ASP A 199 3.07 -7.72 -11.71
C ASP A 199 2.84 -9.22 -11.94
N THR A 200 3.19 -9.70 -13.13
CA THR A 200 3.09 -11.12 -13.51
C THR A 200 3.98 -12.03 -12.66
N ASN A 201 5.01 -11.48 -11.99
CA ASN A 201 5.91 -12.26 -11.14
C ASN A 201 5.49 -12.21 -9.66
N PHE A 202 4.26 -11.78 -9.38
CA PHE A 202 3.71 -11.66 -8.02
C PHE A 202 4.44 -10.62 -7.16
N HIS A 203 5.13 -9.64 -7.78
CA HIS A 203 5.78 -8.55 -7.05
C HIS A 203 4.88 -7.33 -7.00
N SER A 204 4.81 -6.66 -5.84
CA SER A 204 4.06 -5.41 -5.72
C SER A 204 4.61 -4.38 -6.69
N LYS A 205 3.77 -3.97 -7.64
CA LYS A 205 4.09 -3.00 -8.70
C LYS A 205 3.62 -1.58 -8.39
N VAL A 206 2.92 -1.39 -7.26
CA VAL A 206 2.34 -0.10 -6.91
C VAL A 206 3.45 0.92 -6.64
N THR A 207 3.42 2.00 -7.41
CA THR A 207 4.39 3.10 -7.30
C THR A 207 3.71 4.45 -7.09
N SER A 208 4.44 5.40 -6.52
CA SER A 208 4.00 6.80 -6.52
C SER A 208 3.83 7.29 -7.95
N GLY A 209 2.93 8.23 -8.20
CA GLY A 209 2.64 8.67 -9.57
C GLY A 209 1.83 7.66 -10.40
N GLN A 210 1.44 6.51 -9.85
CA GLN A 210 0.47 5.61 -10.49
C GLN A 210 -0.99 5.98 -10.15
N ALA A 211 -1.86 5.89 -11.14
CA ALA A 211 -3.31 5.95 -10.95
C ALA A 211 -3.81 4.59 -10.45
N LEU A 212 -4.29 4.54 -9.21
CA LEU A 212 -4.85 3.34 -8.61
C LEU A 212 -6.33 3.22 -9.00
N ALA A 213 -6.68 2.15 -9.71
CA ALA A 213 -8.05 1.81 -10.08
C ALA A 213 -8.70 1.00 -8.95
N ILE A 214 -9.76 1.56 -8.38
CA ILE A 214 -10.48 1.00 -7.23
C ILE A 214 -11.92 0.72 -7.66
N ARG A 215 -12.47 -0.41 -7.22
CA ARG A 215 -13.89 -0.71 -7.31
C ARG A 215 -14.43 -1.01 -5.92
N VAL A 216 -15.59 -0.46 -5.59
CA VAL A 216 -16.28 -0.76 -4.34
C VAL A 216 -17.49 -1.61 -4.65
N LEU A 217 -17.66 -2.70 -3.91
CA LEU A 217 -18.77 -3.62 -4.04
C LEU A 217 -19.59 -3.64 -2.76
N HIS A 218 -20.91 -3.62 -2.87
CA HIS A 218 -21.86 -3.86 -1.80
C HIS A 218 -22.55 -5.21 -2.04
N ASN A 219 -22.30 -6.21 -1.17
CA ASN A 219 -22.73 -7.60 -1.35
C ASN A 219 -22.37 -8.18 -2.73
N GLY A 220 -21.12 -7.97 -3.16
CA GLY A 220 -20.59 -8.45 -4.45
C GLY A 220 -21.03 -7.66 -5.69
N GLN A 221 -21.91 -6.66 -5.56
CA GLN A 221 -22.36 -5.82 -6.67
C GLN A 221 -21.69 -4.43 -6.64
N PRO A 222 -21.29 -3.85 -7.79
CA PRO A 222 -20.73 -2.50 -7.82
C PRO A 222 -21.69 -1.46 -7.24
N VAL A 223 -21.16 -0.49 -6.50
CA VAL A 223 -21.97 0.52 -5.82
C VAL A 223 -21.52 1.95 -6.14
N GLU A 224 -22.46 2.77 -6.63
CA GLU A 224 -22.27 4.20 -6.87
C GLU A 224 -22.34 5.00 -5.56
N GLY A 225 -21.62 6.13 -5.52
CA GLY A 225 -21.74 7.07 -4.40
C GLY A 225 -20.96 6.66 -3.14
N ALA A 226 -20.27 5.51 -3.15
CA ALA A 226 -19.39 5.14 -2.05
C ALA A 226 -18.18 6.08 -2.00
N ARG A 227 -17.91 6.61 -0.81
CA ARG A 227 -16.82 7.55 -0.56
C ARG A 227 -15.54 6.79 -0.28
N ILE A 228 -14.50 7.00 -1.07
CA ILE A 228 -13.17 6.43 -0.86
C ILE A 228 -12.24 7.53 -0.35
N THR A 229 -11.63 7.29 0.80
CA THR A 229 -10.55 8.08 1.35
C THR A 229 -9.23 7.31 1.24
N VAL A 230 -8.22 7.93 0.65
CA VAL A 230 -6.83 7.45 0.66
C VAL A 230 -6.04 8.27 1.65
N THR A 231 -5.38 7.62 2.61
CA THR A 231 -4.51 8.27 3.59
C THR A 231 -3.12 7.64 3.57
N THR A 232 -2.07 8.42 3.33
CA THR A 232 -0.69 7.89 3.32
C THR A 232 -0.07 7.95 4.73
N GLU A 233 1.10 7.32 4.89
CA GLU A 233 1.89 7.33 6.12
C GLU A 233 2.14 8.76 6.65
N GLN A 234 2.48 9.70 5.76
CA GLN A 234 2.69 11.12 6.10
C GLN A 234 1.38 11.93 6.15
N GLN A 235 0.24 11.27 6.35
CA GLN A 235 -1.09 11.88 6.54
C GLN A 235 -1.61 12.70 5.34
N TRP A 236 -1.02 12.56 4.15
CA TRP A 236 -1.67 13.09 2.95
C TRP A 236 -2.99 12.36 2.74
N ARG A 237 -4.05 13.12 2.47
CA ARG A 237 -5.40 12.60 2.33
C ARG A 237 -6.03 13.05 1.02
N LYS A 238 -6.66 12.11 0.30
CA LYS A 238 -7.50 12.40 -0.87
C LYS A 238 -8.82 11.65 -0.75
N GLU A 239 -9.90 12.33 -1.10
CA GLU A 239 -11.24 11.76 -1.15
C GLU A 239 -11.75 11.76 -2.60
N VAL A 240 -12.39 10.66 -2.99
CA VAL A 240 -13.08 10.47 -4.27
C VAL A 240 -14.36 9.67 -4.03
N THR A 241 -15.29 9.70 -4.98
CA THR A 241 -16.56 8.95 -4.91
C THR A 241 -16.62 7.98 -6.08
N THR A 242 -17.24 6.81 -5.88
CA THR A 242 -17.45 5.85 -6.94
C THR A 242 -18.51 6.27 -7.94
N ASP A 243 -18.28 5.95 -9.21
CA ASP A 243 -19.22 6.15 -10.32
C ASP A 243 -20.32 5.07 -10.37
N ASP A 244 -21.15 5.12 -11.41
CA ASP A 244 -22.30 4.24 -11.67
C ASP A 244 -21.93 2.75 -11.79
N VAL A 245 -20.67 2.45 -12.15
CA VAL A 245 -20.11 1.08 -12.21
C VAL A 245 -19.25 0.76 -10.99
N GLY A 246 -19.38 1.55 -9.92
CA GLY A 246 -18.72 1.37 -8.63
C GLY A 246 -17.21 1.62 -8.65
N ARG A 247 -16.69 2.33 -9.65
CA ARG A 247 -15.26 2.59 -9.84
C ARG A 247 -14.86 3.97 -9.36
N ALA A 248 -13.62 4.08 -8.88
CA ALA A 248 -12.96 5.36 -8.67
C ALA A 248 -11.46 5.22 -8.99
N THR A 249 -10.84 6.33 -9.35
CA THR A 249 -9.40 6.37 -9.63
C THR A 249 -8.74 7.41 -8.74
N VAL A 250 -7.64 7.03 -8.09
CA VAL A 250 -6.85 7.94 -7.26
C VAL A 250 -5.40 7.94 -7.72
N GLN A 251 -4.88 9.13 -8.02
CA GLN A 251 -3.47 9.33 -8.30
C GLN A 251 -2.68 9.24 -6.99
N LEU A 252 -1.87 8.19 -6.82
CA LEU A 252 -0.98 8.09 -5.65
C LEU A 252 0.12 9.14 -5.78
N ILE A 253 0.35 9.89 -4.70
CA ILE A 253 1.46 10.83 -4.62
C ILE A 253 2.68 10.16 -4.00
N ARG A 254 3.86 10.74 -4.20
CA ARG A 254 4.99 10.45 -3.34
C ARG A 254 4.82 11.29 -2.08
N ASP A 255 4.72 10.66 -0.91
CA ASP A 255 4.66 11.38 0.37
C ASP A 255 6.02 11.43 1.09
N TYR A 256 7.02 10.74 0.56
CA TYR A 256 8.37 10.68 1.10
C TYR A 256 9.31 11.64 0.37
N TYR A 257 9.78 12.67 1.09
CA TYR A 257 10.80 13.63 0.63
C TYR A 257 11.93 13.72 1.66
N PRO A 258 13.08 13.05 1.46
CA PRO A 258 14.23 13.25 2.34
C PRO A 258 14.75 14.68 2.23
N SER A 259 15.38 15.20 3.29
CA SER A 259 15.97 16.54 3.31
C SER A 259 17.12 16.70 2.29
N SER A 260 17.85 15.62 2.02
CA SER A 260 18.89 15.56 0.99
C SER A 260 18.61 14.47 -0.04
N TRP A 261 18.95 14.75 -1.30
CA TRP A 261 18.85 13.75 -2.38
C TRP A 261 19.81 12.56 -2.22
N THR A 262 20.88 12.73 -1.45
CA THR A 262 21.79 11.62 -1.09
C THR A 262 21.10 10.56 -0.25
N ASP A 263 20.07 10.95 0.49
CA ASP A 263 19.37 10.10 1.44
C ASP A 263 18.11 9.48 0.81
N PHE A 264 17.88 9.74 -0.48
CA PHE A 264 16.77 9.16 -1.23
C PHE A 264 16.95 7.64 -1.36
N ASN A 265 16.05 6.93 -0.69
CA ASN A 265 15.98 5.48 -0.77
C ASN A 265 14.93 5.04 -1.81
N ARG A 266 15.40 4.63 -2.98
CA ARG A 266 14.54 4.10 -4.07
C ARG A 266 13.76 2.83 -3.70
N THR A 267 14.21 2.08 -2.68
CA THR A 267 13.55 0.85 -2.21
C THR A 267 12.72 1.11 -0.95
N LYS A 268 12.51 2.37 -0.55
CA LYS A 268 11.61 2.67 0.56
C LYS A 268 10.20 2.23 0.17
N ARG A 269 9.57 1.44 1.03
CA ARG A 269 8.14 1.16 0.96
C ARG A 269 7.44 2.11 1.92
N SER A 270 6.57 2.96 1.39
CA SER A 270 5.66 3.78 2.19
C SER A 270 4.31 3.07 2.26
N SER A 271 3.57 3.26 3.35
CA SER A 271 2.23 2.70 3.49
C SER A 271 1.14 3.70 3.11
N PHE A 272 -0.02 3.20 2.68
CA PHE A 272 -1.27 3.95 2.62
C PHE A 272 -2.45 3.08 3.05
N LEU A 273 -3.54 3.73 3.40
CA LEU A 273 -4.81 3.11 3.78
C LEU A 273 -5.90 3.60 2.84
N LEU A 274 -6.58 2.67 2.19
CA LEU A 274 -7.87 2.92 1.56
C LEU A 274 -8.97 2.73 2.60
N THR A 275 -9.94 3.63 2.63
CA THR A 275 -11.16 3.50 3.44
C THR A 275 -12.34 3.83 2.56
N ALA A 276 -13.23 2.86 2.33
CA ALA A 276 -14.50 3.09 1.65
C ALA A 276 -15.62 3.17 2.68
N THR A 277 -16.51 4.15 2.51
CA THR A 277 -17.69 4.36 3.35
C THR A 277 -18.92 4.42 2.47
N PHE A 278 -19.95 3.67 2.84
CA PHE A 278 -21.23 3.62 2.15
C PHE A 278 -22.36 3.61 3.18
N GLU A 279 -23.40 4.40 2.95
CA GLU A 279 -24.54 4.53 3.86
C GLU A 279 -25.83 4.20 3.11
N THR A 280 -26.74 3.47 3.76
CA THR A 280 -28.05 3.12 3.21
C THR A 280 -29.15 3.44 4.21
N ASN A 281 -30.31 3.87 3.70
CA ASN A 281 -31.53 4.06 4.49
C ASN A 281 -32.40 2.81 4.40
N GLN A 282 -31.89 1.68 4.90
CA GLN A 282 -32.60 0.42 4.90
C GLN A 282 -32.95 0.03 6.35
N PRO A 283 -34.24 0.05 6.74
CA PRO A 283 -34.62 -0.43 8.05
C PRO A 283 -34.49 -1.95 8.12
N GLY A 284 -34.16 -2.46 9.31
CA GLY A 284 -34.00 -3.90 9.54
C GLY A 284 -33.85 -4.24 11.00
N THR A 285 -33.52 -5.50 11.28
CA THR A 285 -33.22 -5.98 12.63
C THR A 285 -31.91 -6.75 12.63
N PHE A 286 -31.02 -6.46 13.58
CA PHE A 286 -29.78 -7.19 13.79
C PHE A 286 -29.75 -7.72 15.21
N GLN A 287 -29.66 -9.04 15.37
CA GLN A 287 -29.74 -9.72 16.68
C GLN A 287 -30.96 -9.28 17.53
N GLY A 288 -32.10 -9.06 16.89
CA GLY A 288 -33.33 -8.61 17.55
C GLY A 288 -33.41 -7.11 17.84
N VAL A 289 -32.36 -6.33 17.58
CA VAL A 289 -32.36 -4.88 17.73
C VAL A 289 -32.72 -4.22 16.40
N PRO A 290 -33.78 -3.40 16.35
CA PRO A 290 -34.16 -2.69 15.13
C PRO A 290 -33.20 -1.54 14.81
N TYR A 291 -33.02 -1.26 13.52
CA TYR A 291 -32.28 -0.11 13.00
C TYR A 291 -33.00 0.48 11.79
N GLU A 292 -32.75 1.76 11.51
CA GLU A 292 -33.36 2.53 10.41
C GLU A 292 -32.38 2.78 9.25
N ARG A 293 -31.08 2.78 9.55
CA ARG A 293 -30.00 3.07 8.61
C ARG A 293 -28.87 2.07 8.79
N ALA A 294 -28.07 1.86 7.75
CA ALA A 294 -26.83 1.10 7.84
C ALA A 294 -25.65 1.92 7.34
N THR A 295 -24.52 1.83 8.05
CA THR A 295 -23.25 2.45 7.68
C THR A 295 -22.20 1.36 7.55
N TYR A 296 -21.64 1.25 6.36
CA TYR A 296 -20.61 0.29 6.01
C TYR A 296 -19.28 1.02 5.86
N VAL A 297 -18.26 0.54 6.55
CA VAL A 297 -16.90 1.08 6.47
C VAL A 297 -15.96 -0.09 6.23
N THR A 298 -15.22 -0.07 5.12
CA THR A 298 -14.21 -1.09 4.82
C THR A 298 -12.85 -0.45 4.65
N THR A 299 -11.79 -1.09 5.14
CA THR A 299 -10.42 -0.60 5.02
C THR A 299 -9.51 -1.60 4.32
N LEU A 300 -8.58 -1.11 3.51
CA LEU A 300 -7.56 -1.92 2.83
C LEU A 300 -6.21 -1.21 2.92
N PRO A 301 -5.28 -1.65 3.79
CA PRO A 301 -3.93 -1.12 3.84
C PRO A 301 -3.10 -1.68 2.67
N TRP A 302 -2.16 -0.88 2.18
CA TRP A 302 -1.23 -1.28 1.12
C TRP A 302 0.10 -0.54 1.20
N HIS A 303 1.07 -0.96 0.40
CA HIS A 303 2.40 -0.34 0.30
C HIS A 303 2.72 0.07 -1.12
N TYR A 304 3.51 1.14 -1.27
CA TYR A 304 3.99 1.62 -2.56
C TYR A 304 5.46 2.02 -2.50
N SER A 305 6.13 1.98 -3.65
CA SER A 305 7.51 2.44 -3.82
C SER A 305 7.57 3.77 -4.55
N PRO A 306 8.65 4.56 -4.41
CA PRO A 306 8.90 5.69 -5.30
C PRO A 306 8.93 5.28 -6.77
N ALA A 307 8.37 6.12 -7.64
CA ALA A 307 8.38 5.94 -9.08
C ALA A 307 9.81 5.88 -9.62
N GLN A 308 10.06 5.05 -10.64
CA GLN A 308 11.37 5.04 -11.32
C GLN A 308 11.69 6.40 -11.97
N ALA A 309 10.66 7.09 -12.46
CA ALA A 309 10.78 8.41 -13.07
C ALA A 309 11.37 9.46 -12.11
N ASP A 310 11.17 9.31 -10.80
CA ASP A 310 11.68 10.26 -9.80
C ASP A 310 13.21 10.27 -9.72
N TYR A 311 13.89 9.20 -10.15
CA TYR A 311 15.34 9.06 -10.02
C TYR A 311 16.07 8.67 -11.32
N SER A 312 15.35 8.49 -12.42
CA SER A 312 15.94 8.18 -13.73
C SER A 312 16.61 9.39 -14.41
N SER A 313 16.30 10.62 -13.98
CA SER A 313 16.85 11.87 -14.54
C SER A 313 18.38 11.95 -14.53
N ARG A 314 19.04 11.23 -13.62
CA ARG A 314 20.51 11.10 -13.59
C ARG A 314 21.07 10.50 -14.88
N LEU A 315 20.37 9.53 -15.47
CA LEU A 315 20.81 8.89 -16.70
C LEU A 315 20.73 9.85 -17.89
N ALA A 316 19.61 10.57 -18.02
CA ALA A 316 19.45 11.56 -19.10
C ALA A 316 20.52 12.66 -19.01
N GLY A 317 20.73 13.23 -17.81
CA GLY A 317 21.78 14.23 -17.59
C GLY A 317 23.19 13.70 -17.88
N LEU A 318 23.50 12.47 -17.47
CA LEU A 318 24.79 11.83 -17.75
C LEU A 318 24.98 11.57 -19.25
N THR A 319 23.96 11.09 -19.94
CA THR A 319 24.00 10.87 -21.40
C THR A 319 24.21 12.18 -22.14
N ILE A 320 23.48 13.24 -21.80
CA ILE A 320 23.66 14.57 -22.40
C ILE A 320 25.10 15.08 -22.16
N SER A 321 25.61 14.92 -20.94
CA SER A 321 26.97 15.31 -20.57
C SER A 321 28.02 14.53 -21.36
N LEU A 322 27.85 13.21 -21.48
CA LEU A 322 28.76 12.33 -22.22
C LEU A 322 28.76 12.64 -23.72
N VAL A 323 27.59 12.89 -24.30
CA VAL A 323 27.46 13.31 -25.70
C VAL A 323 28.15 14.66 -25.91
N GLY A 324 27.88 15.64 -25.04
CA GLY A 324 28.52 16.95 -25.09
C GLY A 324 30.04 16.87 -24.99
N LEU A 325 30.57 16.05 -24.08
CA LEU A 325 32.00 15.85 -23.88
C LEU A 325 32.64 15.15 -25.09
N THR A 326 31.97 14.13 -25.66
CA THR A 326 32.41 13.44 -26.87
C THR A 326 32.46 14.37 -28.09
N LEU A 327 31.41 15.17 -28.31
CA LEU A 327 31.35 16.12 -29.42
C LEU A 327 32.40 17.23 -29.28
N THR A 328 32.59 17.75 -28.07
CA THR A 328 33.60 18.78 -27.80
C THR A 328 35.00 18.23 -27.97
N GLY A 329 35.29 17.06 -27.40
CA GLY A 329 36.58 16.39 -27.53
C GLY A 329 36.91 16.03 -28.98
N GLY A 330 35.94 15.46 -29.71
CA GLY A 330 36.05 15.18 -31.13
C GLY A 330 36.26 16.44 -31.97
N GLY A 331 35.50 17.51 -31.70
CA GLY A 331 35.65 18.80 -32.37
C GLY A 331 37.05 19.41 -32.18
N VAL A 332 37.57 19.39 -30.95
CA VAL A 332 38.94 19.84 -30.64
C VAL A 332 39.98 18.96 -31.33
N PHE A 333 39.80 17.64 -31.32
CA PHE A 333 40.69 16.70 -32.00
C PHE A 333 40.76 16.98 -33.52
N PHE A 334 39.61 17.05 -34.20
CA PHE A 334 39.54 17.36 -35.63
C PHE A 334 40.12 18.73 -35.96
N TYR A 335 39.86 19.72 -35.11
CA TYR A 335 40.45 21.06 -35.27
C TYR A 335 41.99 21.03 -35.16
N ARG A 336 42.55 20.28 -34.20
CA ARG A 336 44.00 20.10 -34.06
C ARG A 336 44.59 19.34 -35.25
N GLU A 337 43.92 18.30 -35.72
CA GLU A 337 44.39 17.49 -36.86
C GLU A 337 44.49 18.32 -38.13
N ARG A 338 43.47 19.15 -38.42
CA ARG A 338 43.47 20.07 -39.57
C ARG A 338 44.61 21.11 -39.53
N ARG A 339 45.16 21.39 -38.35
CA ARG A 339 46.27 22.34 -38.18
C ARG A 339 47.65 21.69 -38.18
N LYS A 340 47.76 20.36 -38.21
CA LYS A 340 49.05 19.71 -38.42
C LYS A 340 49.51 20.03 -39.83
N LYS A 341 50.48 20.95 -39.95
CA LYS A 341 51.11 21.25 -41.24
C LYS A 341 51.83 19.96 -41.71
N PRO A 342 51.70 19.56 -42.99
CA PRO A 342 52.52 18.49 -43.52
C PRO A 342 53.98 18.83 -43.26
N SER A 343 54.76 17.86 -42.77
CA SER A 343 56.19 18.04 -42.55
C SER A 343 56.80 18.52 -43.86
N ALA A 344 57.35 19.74 -43.83
CA ALA A 344 58.07 20.27 -44.98
C ALA A 344 59.20 19.28 -45.27
N ARG A 345 59.10 18.56 -46.40
CA ARG A 345 60.15 17.65 -46.83
C ARG A 345 61.34 18.54 -47.21
N ILE A 346 62.34 18.59 -46.33
CA ILE A 346 63.62 19.23 -46.63
C ILE A 346 64.28 18.31 -47.65
N VAL A 347 64.25 18.70 -48.92
CA VAL A 347 65.05 18.06 -49.96
C VAL A 347 66.44 18.69 -49.84
N PHE A 348 67.42 17.88 -49.45
CA PHE A 348 68.81 18.27 -49.51
C PHE A 348 69.25 18.08 -50.97
N ASP A 349 69.67 19.17 -51.61
CA ASP A 349 70.35 19.16 -52.90
C ASP A 349 71.83 18.96 -52.57
N GLU A 350 72.38 17.77 -52.90
CA GLU A 350 73.81 17.44 -52.74
C GLU A 350 74.59 17.74 -54.02
#